data_AF-A0A2S9GDW9-F1
#
_entry.id   AF-A0A2S9GDW9-F1
#
_cell.length_a   1.000
_cell.length_b   1.000
_cell.length_c   1.000
_cell.angle_alpha   90.00
_cell.angle_beta   90.00
_cell.angle_gamma   90.00
#
_symmetry.space_group_name_H-M   'P 1'
#
loop_
_entity.id
_entity.type
_entity.pdbx_description
1 polymer ?
#
loop_
_entity_poly.entity_id
_entity_poly.type
_entity_poly.pdbx_seq_one_letter_code
_entity_poly.pdbx_strand_id
1 'polypeptide(L)'
;GGRGGEAGNPSTSLVLDQFGRNLTAAAMEGKLDPVIGREKEIERVMQVLSRRTKNNPVLIGEPGVGKTAVVEGLAQAIVHGDVPE
;
A
#
# COMPACT_ATOMS: atom_id res chain seq x y z
N GLY A 1 16.30 -20.92 13.54
CA GLY A 1 14.83 -20.84 13.43
C GLY A 1 14.42 -19.42 13.75
N GLY A 2 13.59 -18.83 12.88
CA GLY A 2 13.42 -17.39 12.69
C GLY A 2 13.08 -16.57 13.94
N ARG A 3 13.72 -15.40 14.03
CA ARG A 3 13.29 -14.28 14.87
C ARG A 3 12.03 -13.70 14.26
N GLY A 4 10.91 -13.84 14.97
CA GLY A 4 9.68 -13.11 14.70
C GLY A 4 9.94 -11.61 14.75
N GLY A 5 9.46 -10.91 13.73
CA GLY A 5 9.56 -9.46 13.61
C GLY A 5 8.98 -8.77 14.83
N GLU A 6 9.78 -7.85 15.36
CA GLU A 6 9.47 -6.99 16.49
C GLU A 6 8.20 -6.18 16.17
N ALA A 7 7.14 -6.42 16.93
CA ALA A 7 5.90 -5.67 16.85
C ALA A 7 6.20 -4.19 17.14
N GLY A 8 5.91 -3.34 16.16
CA GLY A 8 6.03 -1.89 16.28
C GLY A 8 5.23 -1.37 17.48
N ASN A 9 5.83 -0.38 18.14
CA ASN A 9 5.37 0.33 19.33
C ASN A 9 3.81 0.39 19.48
N PRO A 10 3.21 -0.17 20.56
CA PRO A 10 1.76 -0.36 20.69
C PRO A 10 0.94 0.94 20.74
N SER A 11 1.56 2.09 21.05
CA SER A 11 0.85 3.35 21.27
C SER A 11 0.32 4.02 20.00
N THR A 12 0.97 3.80 18.85
CA THR A 12 0.52 4.32 17.54
C THR A 12 -0.51 3.42 16.87
N SER A 13 -0.51 2.11 17.18
CA SER A 13 -1.45 1.15 16.59
C SER A 13 -2.89 1.48 16.96
N LEU A 14 -3.17 1.77 18.24
CA LEU A 14 -4.54 1.97 18.73
C LEU A 14 -5.32 3.08 17.99
N VAL A 15 -4.65 4.19 17.66
CA VAL A 15 -5.28 5.30 16.91
C VAL A 15 -5.48 4.93 15.44
N LEU A 16 -4.49 4.28 14.83
CA LEU A 16 -4.56 3.83 13.44
C LEU A 16 -5.61 2.72 13.25
N ASP A 17 -5.79 1.85 14.23
CA ASP A 17 -6.79 0.78 14.22
C ASP A 17 -8.21 1.34 14.38
N GLN A 18 -8.35 2.45 15.12
CA GLN A 18 -9.65 3.10 15.34
C GLN A 18 -10.10 3.96 14.15
N PHE A 19 -9.18 4.65 13.48
CA PHE A 19 -9.51 5.66 12.45
C PHE A 19 -8.98 5.32 11.05
N GLY A 20 -8.10 4.33 10.94
CA GLY A 20 -7.49 3.89 9.69
C GLY A 20 -8.03 2.56 9.20
N ARG A 21 -7.64 2.20 7.98
CA ARG A 21 -7.85 0.87 7.39
C ARG A 21 -6.50 0.33 6.95
N ASN A 22 -6.12 -0.85 7.44
CA ASN A 22 -4.88 -1.49 7.03
C ASN A 22 -5.07 -2.24 5.70
N LEU A 23 -4.66 -1.61 4.60
CA LEU A 23 -4.76 -2.20 3.26
C LEU A 23 -3.80 -3.38 3.06
N THR A 24 -2.63 -3.35 3.69
CA THR A 24 -1.67 -4.45 3.61
C THR A 24 -2.22 -5.73 4.26
N ALA A 25 -2.83 -5.60 5.44
CA ALA A 25 -3.52 -6.72 6.09
C ALA A 25 -4.69 -7.23 5.24
N ALA A 26 -5.51 -6.32 4.68
CA ALA A 26 -6.60 -6.70 3.80
C ALA A 26 -6.13 -7.43 2.53
N ALA A 27 -4.97 -7.04 1.97
CA ALA A 27 -4.34 -7.71 0.84
C ALA A 27 -3.86 -9.11 1.21
N MET A 28 -3.19 -9.27 2.36
CA MET A 28 -2.75 -10.57 2.88
C MET A 28 -3.93 -11.53 3.12
N GLU A 29 -5.07 -11.00 3.56
CA GLU A 29 -6.29 -11.76 3.82
C GLU A 29 -7.12 -12.02 2.54
N GLY A 30 -6.71 -11.51 1.38
CA GLY A 30 -7.44 -11.66 0.12
C GLY A 30 -8.79 -10.90 0.07
N LYS A 31 -8.95 -9.86 0.89
CA LYS A 31 -10.17 -9.04 1.00
C LYS A 31 -10.24 -7.86 0.04
N LEU A 32 -9.17 -7.61 -0.73
CA LEU A 32 -9.12 -6.56 -1.74
C LEU A 32 -9.51 -7.12 -3.10
N ASP A 33 -10.25 -6.34 -3.87
CA ASP A 33 -10.59 -6.71 -5.24
C ASP A 33 -9.33 -6.78 -6.11
N PRO A 34 -9.25 -7.72 -7.08
CA PRO A 34 -8.12 -7.80 -7.98
C PRO A 34 -8.04 -6.54 -8.84
N VAL A 35 -6.86 -5.92 -8.89
CA VAL A 35 -6.63 -4.70 -9.66
C VAL A 35 -6.08 -5.06 -11.04
N ILE A 36 -6.77 -4.62 -12.09
CA ILE A 36 -6.43 -4.93 -13.49
C ILE A 36 -6.19 -3.64 -14.26
N GLY A 37 -5.10 -3.56 -15.04
CA GLY A 37 -4.86 -2.47 -15.98
C GLY A 37 -4.37 -1.17 -15.34
N ARG A 38 -3.77 -1.24 -14.14
CA ARG A 38 -3.22 -0.09 -13.38
C ARG A 38 -1.73 -0.23 -13.09
N GLU A 39 -1.05 -1.08 -13.83
CA GLU A 39 0.34 -1.47 -13.58
C GLU A 39 1.27 -0.25 -13.65
N LYS A 40 1.05 0.63 -14.64
CA LYS A 40 1.85 1.85 -14.84
C LYS A 40 1.70 2.84 -13.69
N GLU A 41 0.47 3.06 -13.20
CA GLU A 41 0.23 3.95 -12.07
C GLU A 41 0.84 3.40 -10.78
N ILE A 42 0.69 2.10 -10.52
CA ILE A 42 1.26 1.43 -9.35
C ILE A 42 2.80 1.51 -9.39
N GLU A 43 3.41 1.20 -10.54
CA GLU A 43 4.85 1.33 -10.75
C GLU A 43 5.33 2.77 -10.51
N ARG A 44 4.60 3.76 -11.03
CA ARG A 44 4.94 5.16 -10.81
C ARG A 44 4.87 5.56 -9.35
N VAL A 45 3.88 5.06 -8.61
CA VAL A 45 3.75 5.30 -7.17
C VAL A 45 4.94 4.69 -6.42
N MET A 46 5.32 3.45 -6.72
CA MET A 46 6.51 2.81 -6.16
C MET A 46 7.78 3.63 -6.41
N GLN A 47 8.02 4.03 -7.66
CA GLN A 47 9.17 4.86 -8.02
C GLN A 47 9.21 6.20 -7.27
N VAL A 48 8.06 6.82 -7.00
CA VAL A 48 8.00 8.07 -6.23
C VAL A 48 8.31 7.83 -4.76
N LEU A 49 7.77 6.76 -4.17
CA LEU A 49 8.01 6.39 -2.78
C LEU A 49 9.49 6.08 -2.50
N SER A 50 10.20 5.48 -3.46
CA SER A 50 11.64 5.16 -3.35
C SER A 50 12.58 6.37 -3.47
N ARG A 51 12.06 7.59 -3.69
CA ARG A 51 12.91 8.80 -3.82
C ARG A 51 13.44 9.25 -2.47
N ARG A 52 14.62 9.89 -2.49
CA ARG A 52 15.19 10.53 -1.29
C ARG A 52 14.43 11.79 -0.85
N THR A 53 13.80 12.49 -1.78
CA THR A 53 13.06 13.74 -1.51
C THR A 53 11.76 13.79 -2.29
N LYS A 54 10.74 14.45 -1.74
CA LYS A 54 9.38 14.54 -2.32
C LYS A 54 8.82 13.15 -2.66
N ASN A 55 8.93 12.24 -1.71
CA ASN A 55 8.55 10.83 -1.84
C ASN A 55 7.08 10.55 -1.55
N ASN A 56 6.25 11.57 -1.36
CA ASN A 56 4.82 11.41 -1.11
C ASN A 56 4.05 11.61 -2.43
N PRO A 57 3.59 10.53 -3.08
CA PRO A 57 2.83 10.63 -4.32
C PRO A 57 1.43 11.19 -4.07
N VAL A 58 0.89 11.91 -5.05
CA VAL A 58 -0.50 12.40 -5.06
C VAL A 58 -1.19 11.95 -6.35
N LEU A 59 -2.32 11.24 -6.21
CA LEU A 59 -3.10 10.74 -7.35
C LEU A 59 -4.20 11.75 -7.71
N ILE A 60 -4.10 12.32 -8.91
CA ILE A 60 -5.01 13.35 -9.43
C ILE A 60 -5.86 12.74 -10.55
N GLY A 61 -7.13 13.16 -10.63
CA GLY A 61 -8.12 12.63 -11.58
C GLY A 61 -9.55 12.90 -11.11
N GLU A 62 -10.53 12.63 -11.97
CA GLU A 62 -11.94 12.80 -11.66
C GLU A 62 -12.42 11.85 -10.53
N PRO A 63 -13.53 12.15 -9.85
CA PRO A 63 -14.15 11.20 -8.91
C PRO A 63 -14.53 9.90 -9.63
N GLY A 64 -14.35 8.75 -8.96
CA GLY A 64 -14.76 7.45 -9.50
C GLY A 64 -13.77 6.79 -10.48
N VAL A 65 -12.68 7.46 -10.87
CA VAL A 65 -11.68 6.89 -11.81
C VAL A 65 -10.83 5.75 -11.23
N GLY A 66 -11.10 5.29 -10.00
CA GLY A 66 -10.38 4.16 -9.39
C GLY A 66 -9.04 4.54 -8.74
N LYS A 67 -8.88 5.75 -8.20
CA LYS A 67 -7.66 6.15 -7.47
C LYS A 67 -7.37 5.21 -6.29
N THR A 68 -8.41 4.77 -5.60
CA THR A 68 -8.32 3.80 -4.50
C THR A 68 -7.76 2.46 -4.97
N ALA A 69 -8.18 1.99 -6.15
CA ALA A 69 -7.69 0.74 -6.73
C ALA A 69 -6.18 0.75 -6.98
N VAL A 70 -5.59 1.91 -7.30
CA VAL A 70 -4.12 2.03 -7.43
C VAL A 70 -3.43 1.78 -6.08
N VAL A 71 -4.01 2.25 -4.98
CA VAL A 71 -3.46 2.04 -3.63
C VAL A 71 -3.67 0.60 -3.15
N GLU A 72 -4.81 0.00 -3.47
CA GLU A 72 -5.09 -1.42 -3.19
C GLU A 72 -4.16 -2.35 -3.98
N GLY A 73 -3.90 -2.04 -5.25
CA GLY A 73 -2.94 -2.76 -6.08
C GLY A 73 -1.50 -2.61 -5.59
N LEU A 74 -1.13 -1.43 -5.08
CA LEU A 74 0.15 -1.25 -4.40
C LEU A 74 0.27 -2.14 -3.15
N ALA A 75 -0.79 -2.23 -2.35
CA ALA A 75 -0.80 -3.10 -1.17
C ALA A 75 -0.65 -4.58 -1.55
N GLN A 76 -1.31 -5.02 -2.62
CA GLN A 76 -1.14 -6.36 -3.18
C GLN A 76 0.32 -6.59 -3.63
N ALA A 77 0.91 -5.66 -4.39
CA ALA A 77 2.31 -5.78 -4.85
C ALA A 77 3.31 -5.89 -3.69
N ILE A 78 3.13 -5.10 -2.62
CA ILE A 78 3.95 -5.18 -1.40
C ILE A 78 3.85 -6.56 -0.75
N VAL A 79 2.65 -7.13 -0.65
CA VAL A 79 2.42 -8.46 -0.05
C VAL A 79 3.02 -9.57 -0.90
N HIS A 80 2.96 -9.45 -2.23
CA HIS A 80 3.55 -10.42 -3.16
C HIS A 80 5.07 -10.31 -3.29
N GLY A 81 5.67 -9.23 -2.79
CA GLY A 81 7.10 -8.96 -2.93
C GLY A 81 7.48 -8.39 -4.30
N ASP A 82 6.50 -7.95 -5.08
CA ASP A 82 6.68 -7.31 -6.39
C ASP A 82 7.02 -5.82 -6.24
N VAL A 83 8.03 -5.52 -5.42
CA VAL A 83 8.50 -4.16 -5.12
C VAL A 83 9.99 -4.02 -5.42
N PRO A 84 10.45 -2.85 -5.90
CA PRO A 84 11.87 -2.60 -6.12
C PRO A 84 12.66 -2.58 -4.79
N GLU A 85 13.93 -3.00 -4.83
CA GLU A 85 14.88 -2.92 -3.70
C GLU A 85 15.18 -1.48 -3.24
#